data_AF-A0A970GAE4-F1
#
_entry.id   AF-A0A970GAE4-F1
#
_cell.length_a   1.000
_cell.length_b   1.000
_cell.length_c   1.000
_cell.angle_alpha   90.00
_cell.angle_beta   90.00
_cell.angle_gamma   90.00
#
_symmetry.space_group_name_H-M   'P 1'
#
loop_
_entity.id
_entity.type
_entity.pdbx_description
1 polymer ?
#
loop_
_entity_poly.entity_id
_entity_poly.type
_entity_poly.pdbx_seq_one_letter_code
_entity_poly.pdbx_strand_id
1 'polypeptide(L)'
;MSKINLEKKWVFDPLHTVVIENHLAKLLFQADEGQEVNMEGIINFSHSQDTFQAEDYILSEYQDGILKIILQDIDSDEVKDAVFTVTIPEGVYLKVKTDNYPISLNNLKNKLKVLNENSPIYLQNCQGDMHLENENGLIRLSDCEGNIDAKLENGPLSASKISGQTLHLENENGPIKVRMASFTEVELYSENGPIFYETIPVENGNFQFKTENGSINLVLPNNFDFTLEATTQWGRVKTSFDLPITFNDNIYTMINGEGTSQIKAISDNGTIKINAENRLNLDFVMNKLEQIKIALQKVNSEAEKQKVVEMVNKITTYINRLADSIKEEKIKEKITSATSKLKDLVVNFDFRETNDKVIKSVEDIGSQIQDAFKEGIKNIKESVDDLKKHRFHTESVAAYVKKILDSPQIKPYLGGEHKKKEKENIADRSRIKILEMLEAGKITAEEAERLLKAIGKE
;
A
#
# COMPACT_ATOMS: atom_id res chain seq x y z
N MET A 1 34.82 15.27 16.65
CA MET A 1 33.72 15.95 15.93
C MET A 1 32.38 15.36 16.35
N SER A 2 31.30 16.14 16.46
CA SER A 2 29.96 15.61 16.82
C SER A 2 29.20 14.97 15.65
N LYS A 3 29.74 15.09 14.44
CA LYS A 3 29.23 14.46 13.22
C LYS A 3 30.39 13.83 12.47
N ILE A 4 30.19 12.62 11.99
CA ILE A 4 31.16 11.88 11.20
C ILE A 4 30.47 11.49 9.91
N ASN A 5 30.99 11.98 8.78
CA ASN A 5 30.53 11.57 7.46
C ASN A 5 31.36 10.38 7.02
N LEU A 6 30.72 9.41 6.37
CA LEU A 6 31.37 8.23 5.84
C LEU A 6 30.94 8.01 4.40
N GLU A 7 31.89 7.60 3.57
CA GLU A 7 31.68 7.19 2.20
C GLU A 7 32.51 5.93 1.95
N LYS A 8 31.87 4.85 1.48
CA LYS A 8 32.52 3.61 1.06
C LYS A 8 31.96 3.16 -0.27
N LYS A 9 32.87 2.69 -1.13
CA LYS A 9 32.57 2.25 -2.49
C LYS A 9 33.15 0.87 -2.73
N TRP A 10 32.33 0.00 -3.31
CA TRP A 10 32.69 -1.36 -3.68
C TRP A 10 32.46 -1.56 -5.19
N VAL A 11 33.49 -2.02 -5.87
CA VAL A 11 33.46 -2.30 -7.31
C VAL A 11 33.99 -3.72 -7.52
N PHE A 12 33.11 -4.61 -7.97
CA PHE A 12 33.44 -6.01 -8.25
C PHE A 12 32.80 -6.45 -9.55
N ASP A 13 33.52 -7.26 -10.33
CA ASP A 13 33.03 -7.88 -11.55
C ASP A 13 33.45 -9.37 -11.54
N PRO A 14 32.50 -10.32 -11.48
CA PRO A 14 31.05 -10.13 -11.48
C PRO A 14 30.48 -9.66 -10.12
N LEU A 15 29.31 -9.02 -10.14
CA LEU A 15 28.48 -8.77 -8.95
C LEU A 15 27.07 -9.29 -9.21
N HIS A 16 26.63 -10.28 -8.43
CA HIS A 16 25.33 -10.94 -8.58
C HIS A 16 24.42 -10.70 -7.38
N THR A 17 25.01 -10.57 -6.19
CA THR A 17 24.26 -10.45 -4.94
C THR A 17 24.93 -9.49 -3.98
N VAL A 18 24.12 -8.66 -3.33
CA VAL A 18 24.53 -7.81 -2.21
C VAL A 18 23.73 -8.22 -0.99
N VAL A 19 24.44 -8.57 0.09
CA VAL A 19 23.87 -8.92 1.38
C VAL A 19 24.28 -7.84 2.38
N ILE A 20 23.31 -7.19 3.01
CA ILE A 20 23.56 -6.17 4.04
C ILE A 20 22.95 -6.63 5.35
N GLU A 21 23.79 -6.78 6.37
CA GLU A 21 23.39 -6.99 7.77
C GLU A 21 23.56 -5.67 8.51
N ASN A 22 22.47 -5.12 9.02
CA ASN A 22 22.44 -3.77 9.58
C ASN A 22 21.99 -3.77 11.04
N HIS A 23 22.92 -3.38 11.91
CA HIS A 23 22.71 -3.19 13.33
C HIS A 23 23.05 -1.76 13.77
N LEU A 24 23.20 -0.82 12.82
CA LEU A 24 23.78 0.49 13.10
C LEU A 24 22.86 1.67 12.79
N ALA A 25 22.18 1.64 11.65
CA ALA A 25 21.65 2.87 11.06
C ALA A 25 20.35 2.69 10.29
N LYS A 26 19.62 3.79 10.10
CA LYS A 26 18.56 3.84 9.09
C LYS A 26 19.18 3.70 7.69
N LEU A 27 18.61 2.83 6.85
CA LEU A 27 19.08 2.63 5.48
C LEU A 27 18.11 3.19 4.43
N LEU A 28 18.67 3.93 3.48
CA LEU A 28 17.98 4.50 2.33
C LEU A 28 18.60 3.89 1.06
N PHE A 29 17.88 3.02 0.37
CA PHE A 29 18.33 2.41 -0.87
C PHE A 29 17.85 3.18 -2.09
N GLN A 30 18.73 3.33 -3.07
CA GLN A 30 18.46 3.91 -4.38
C GLN A 30 19.17 3.11 -5.48
N ALA A 31 18.66 3.20 -6.71
CA ALA A 31 19.29 2.53 -7.85
C ALA A 31 20.52 3.30 -8.32
N ASP A 32 21.52 2.56 -8.79
CA ASP A 32 22.67 3.08 -9.54
C ASP A 32 22.58 2.66 -11.01
N GLU A 33 22.97 3.55 -11.92
CA GLU A 33 23.17 3.21 -13.34
C GLU A 33 24.53 2.54 -13.59
N GLY A 34 25.46 2.67 -12.64
CA GLY A 34 26.76 2.01 -12.65
C GLY A 34 26.72 0.55 -12.17
N GLN A 35 27.91 -0.06 -12.09
CA GLN A 35 28.11 -1.41 -11.54
C GLN A 35 28.66 -1.37 -10.11
N GLU A 36 28.59 -0.22 -9.45
CA GLU A 36 29.19 0.01 -8.14
C GLU A 36 28.14 0.03 -7.03
N VAL A 37 28.51 -0.53 -5.88
CA VAL A 37 27.76 -0.31 -4.65
C VAL A 37 28.43 0.84 -3.93
N ASN A 38 27.70 1.93 -3.73
CA ASN A 38 28.17 3.08 -2.96
C ASN A 38 27.35 3.21 -1.68
N MET A 39 27.99 3.53 -0.57
CA MET A 39 27.34 3.86 0.68
C MET A 39 27.90 5.16 1.22
N GLU A 40 27.03 6.14 1.39
CA GLU A 40 27.35 7.43 1.98
C GLU A 40 26.43 7.70 3.17
N GLY A 41 26.89 8.41 4.17
CA GLY A 41 26.01 8.83 5.25
C GLY A 41 26.71 9.44 6.43
N ILE A 42 25.96 9.60 7.51
CA ILE A 42 26.35 10.40 8.66
C ILE A 42 25.99 9.68 9.93
N ILE A 43 26.93 9.66 10.88
CA ILE A 43 26.72 9.26 12.26
C ILE A 43 26.78 10.53 13.12
N ASN A 44 25.72 10.80 13.88
CA ASN A 44 25.64 11.95 14.78
C ASN A 44 25.83 11.50 16.23
N PHE A 45 26.71 12.18 16.95
CA PHE A 45 27.02 11.92 18.35
C PHE A 45 26.50 13.03 19.27
N SER A 46 26.27 12.67 20.53
CA SER A 46 25.90 13.58 21.62
C SER A 46 27.02 14.53 21.98
N HIS A 47 28.27 14.05 21.91
CA HIS A 47 29.49 14.79 22.20
C HIS A 47 30.51 14.64 21.07
N SER A 48 31.55 15.47 21.08
CA SER A 48 32.61 15.40 20.07
C SER A 48 33.39 14.10 20.22
N GLN A 49 33.44 13.29 19.16
CA GLN A 49 34.27 12.10 19.09
C GLN A 49 35.53 12.41 18.27
N ASP A 50 36.69 12.51 18.92
CA ASP A 50 37.93 12.88 18.23
C ASP A 50 38.78 11.65 17.85
N THR A 51 38.51 10.49 18.45
CA THR A 51 39.23 9.23 18.20
C THR A 51 38.38 8.15 17.52
N PHE A 52 37.09 8.40 17.29
CA PHE A 52 36.18 7.42 16.71
C PHE A 52 36.49 7.19 15.23
N GLN A 53 36.68 5.92 14.84
CA GLN A 53 36.87 5.48 13.46
C GLN A 53 35.61 4.74 13.01
N ALA A 54 34.83 5.35 12.12
CA ALA A 54 33.56 4.77 11.67
C ALA A 54 33.79 3.54 10.78
N GLU A 55 34.94 3.48 10.12
CA GLU A 55 35.31 2.42 9.19
C GLU A 55 35.44 1.05 9.87
N ASP A 56 35.78 1.03 11.16
CA ASP A 56 35.92 -0.19 11.97
C ASP A 56 34.59 -0.92 12.17
N TYR A 57 33.47 -0.20 12.08
CA TYR A 57 32.10 -0.73 12.26
C TYR A 57 31.47 -1.15 10.92
N ILE A 58 32.20 -1.04 9.81
CA ILE A 58 31.69 -1.32 8.47
C ILE A 58 32.58 -2.36 7.83
N LEU A 59 32.22 -3.63 8.04
CA LEU A 59 32.93 -4.77 7.50
C LEU A 59 32.37 -5.12 6.13
N SER A 60 33.22 -5.56 5.21
CA SER A 60 32.80 -6.05 3.91
C SER A 60 33.63 -7.24 3.47
N GLU A 61 32.96 -8.25 2.94
CA GLU A 61 33.57 -9.46 2.40
C GLU A 61 33.02 -9.71 1.00
N TYR A 62 33.88 -10.13 0.07
CA TYR A 62 33.47 -10.49 -1.28
C TYR A 62 33.94 -11.90 -1.62
N GLN A 63 33.02 -12.73 -2.10
CA GLN A 63 33.31 -14.07 -2.58
C GLN A 63 32.36 -14.45 -3.72
N ASP A 64 32.91 -14.91 -4.84
CA ASP A 64 32.16 -15.51 -5.96
C ASP A 64 30.93 -14.70 -6.42
N GLY A 65 31.09 -13.38 -6.59
CA GLY A 65 30.00 -12.49 -7.04
C GLY A 65 29.03 -12.05 -5.95
N ILE A 66 29.29 -12.39 -4.69
CA ILE A 66 28.50 -12.01 -3.53
C ILE A 66 29.28 -11.00 -2.69
N LEU A 67 28.75 -9.79 -2.55
CA LEU A 67 29.24 -8.78 -1.62
C LEU A 67 28.42 -8.83 -0.33
N LYS A 68 29.05 -9.18 0.79
CA LYS A 68 28.47 -9.06 2.12
C LYS A 68 28.98 -7.79 2.80
N ILE A 69 28.07 -6.97 3.32
CA ILE A 69 28.36 -5.76 4.10
C ILE A 69 27.71 -5.93 5.47
N ILE A 70 28.47 -5.69 6.54
CA ILE A 70 28.00 -5.76 7.92
C ILE A 70 28.20 -4.38 8.55
N LEU A 71 27.11 -3.75 8.96
CA LEU A 71 27.10 -2.51 9.72
C LEU A 71 26.91 -2.89 11.19
N GLN A 72 28.00 -2.88 11.94
CA GLN A 72 28.02 -3.29 13.34
C GLN A 72 27.46 -2.19 14.24
N ASP A 73 26.76 -2.61 15.28
CA ASP A 73 26.26 -1.70 16.30
C ASP A 73 27.42 -0.98 17.01
N ILE A 74 27.19 0.27 17.39
CA ILE A 74 28.11 1.04 18.21
C ILE A 74 27.53 1.06 19.61
N ASP A 75 28.14 0.28 20.51
CA ASP A 75 27.77 0.23 21.93
C ASP A 75 28.19 1.53 22.64
N SER A 76 27.43 2.60 22.40
CA SER A 76 27.62 3.92 23.00
C SER A 76 26.30 4.68 23.05
N ASP A 77 25.90 5.07 24.27
CA ASP A 77 24.80 6.02 24.52
C ASP A 77 25.03 7.39 23.86
N GLU A 78 26.22 7.63 23.32
CA GLU A 78 26.57 8.86 22.66
C GLU A 78 26.09 8.89 21.21
N VAL A 79 25.75 7.77 20.56
CA VAL A 79 25.18 7.80 19.20
C VAL A 79 23.73 8.30 19.28
N LYS A 80 23.46 9.44 18.65
CA LYS A 80 22.11 10.00 18.56
C LYS A 80 21.30 9.38 17.44
N ASP A 81 21.87 9.36 16.25
CA ASP A 81 21.30 8.72 15.07
C ASP A 81 22.41 8.42 14.05
N ALA A 82 22.11 7.50 13.15
CA ALA A 82 22.92 7.19 11.99
C ALA A 82 22.01 6.94 10.79
N VAL A 83 22.38 7.50 9.63
CA VAL A 83 21.64 7.35 8.38
C VAL A 83 22.63 7.12 7.25
N PHE A 84 22.42 6.03 6.49
CA PHE A 84 23.18 5.73 5.29
C PHE A 84 22.27 5.64 4.07
N THR A 85 22.72 6.26 2.98
CA THR A 85 22.22 6.05 1.64
C THR A 85 23.09 5.01 0.97
N VAL A 86 22.49 3.93 0.49
CA VAL A 86 23.16 2.85 -0.24
C VAL A 86 22.63 2.81 -1.67
N THR A 87 23.53 2.94 -2.63
CA THR A 87 23.21 2.86 -4.05
C THR A 87 23.53 1.45 -4.53
N ILE A 88 22.57 0.82 -5.22
CA ILE A 88 22.64 -0.58 -5.65
C ILE A 88 22.49 -0.65 -7.17
N PRO A 89 23.40 -1.34 -7.89
CA PRO A 89 23.27 -1.55 -9.34
C PRO A 89 21.99 -2.30 -9.72
N GLU A 90 21.39 -1.95 -10.86
CA GLU A 90 20.22 -2.65 -11.38
C GLU A 90 20.50 -4.14 -11.65
N GLY A 91 19.49 -4.99 -11.46
CA GLY A 91 19.58 -6.43 -11.73
C GLY A 91 20.32 -7.28 -10.68
N VAL A 92 21.05 -6.66 -9.75
CA VAL A 92 21.68 -7.35 -8.60
C VAL A 92 20.61 -7.83 -7.62
N TYR A 93 20.75 -9.04 -7.09
CA TYR A 93 19.88 -9.50 -6.01
C TYR A 93 20.25 -8.84 -4.69
N LEU A 94 19.31 -8.13 -4.08
CA LEU A 94 19.53 -7.40 -2.83
C LEU A 94 18.88 -8.13 -1.66
N LYS A 95 19.70 -8.56 -0.69
CA LYS A 95 19.23 -9.10 0.59
C LYS A 95 19.61 -8.14 1.72
N VAL A 96 18.62 -7.67 2.47
CA VAL A 96 18.85 -6.79 3.63
C VAL A 96 18.28 -7.46 4.87
N LYS A 97 19.08 -7.57 5.93
CA LYS A 97 18.65 -7.93 7.27
C LYS A 97 18.90 -6.75 8.20
N THR A 98 17.91 -6.37 8.99
CA THR A 98 18.07 -5.38 10.05
C THR A 98 17.22 -5.76 11.25
N ASP A 99 17.61 -5.32 12.45
CA ASP A 99 16.83 -5.67 13.65
C ASP A 99 16.00 -4.50 14.17
N ASN A 100 16.53 -3.27 14.13
CA ASN A 100 15.90 -2.14 14.84
C ASN A 100 15.72 -0.87 14.01
N TYR A 101 16.19 -0.85 12.76
CA TYR A 101 16.30 0.39 12.00
C TYR A 101 15.36 0.42 10.80
N PRO A 102 14.75 1.59 10.49
CA PRO A 102 13.89 1.70 9.32
C PRO A 102 14.66 1.47 8.02
N ILE A 103 14.01 0.78 7.09
CA ILE A 103 14.51 0.60 5.72
C ILE A 103 13.59 1.35 4.76
N SER A 104 14.19 2.10 3.85
CA SER A 104 13.47 2.71 2.72
C SER A 104 14.13 2.32 1.42
N LEU A 105 13.43 1.66 0.51
CA LEU A 105 13.92 1.30 -0.82
C LEU A 105 13.15 2.11 -1.87
N ASN A 106 13.88 2.85 -2.71
CA ASN A 106 13.28 3.74 -3.69
C ASN A 106 13.88 3.51 -5.07
N ASN A 107 13.03 3.47 -6.10
CA ASN A 107 13.43 3.40 -7.51
C ASN A 107 14.31 2.19 -7.88
N LEU A 108 14.23 1.09 -7.14
CA LEU A 108 15.05 -0.10 -7.41
C LEU A 108 14.47 -0.95 -8.53
N LYS A 109 15.33 -1.52 -9.39
CA LYS A 109 14.96 -2.51 -10.40
C LYS A 109 15.67 -3.83 -10.12
N ASN A 110 15.33 -4.41 -8.98
CA ASN A 110 16.08 -5.50 -8.36
C ASN A 110 15.10 -6.52 -7.78
N LYS A 111 15.49 -7.79 -7.82
CA LYS A 111 14.89 -8.79 -6.93
C LYS A 111 15.38 -8.51 -5.51
N LEU A 112 14.48 -8.45 -4.54
CA LEU A 112 14.80 -8.05 -3.18
C LEU A 112 14.23 -8.99 -2.13
N LYS A 113 15.01 -9.22 -1.07
CA LYS A 113 14.59 -9.87 0.16
C LYS A 113 14.95 -9.00 1.36
N VAL A 114 13.95 -8.53 2.09
CA VAL A 114 14.12 -7.69 3.27
C VAL A 114 13.59 -8.43 4.49
N LEU A 115 14.44 -8.61 5.48
CA LEU A 115 14.11 -9.18 6.78
C LEU A 115 14.31 -8.10 7.83
N ASN A 116 13.26 -7.77 8.56
CA ASN A 116 13.32 -6.83 9.67
C ASN A 116 12.64 -7.41 10.92
N GLU A 117 13.12 -7.03 12.10
CA GLU A 117 12.45 -7.38 13.36
C GLU A 117 11.66 -6.18 13.89
N ASN A 118 12.27 -5.00 13.96
CA ASN A 118 11.66 -3.82 14.55
C ASN A 118 11.95 -2.60 13.68
N SER A 119 10.91 -1.83 13.37
CA SER A 119 10.87 -0.61 12.54
C SER A 119 10.06 -0.78 11.26
N PRO A 120 9.67 0.34 10.63
CA PRO A 120 8.93 0.31 9.38
C PRO A 120 9.81 0.00 8.16
N ILE A 121 9.23 -0.71 7.19
CA ILE A 121 9.76 -0.94 5.85
C ILE A 121 8.97 -0.11 4.84
N TYR A 122 9.65 0.69 4.03
CA TYR A 122 9.06 1.48 2.96
C TYR A 122 9.63 1.08 1.61
N LEU A 123 8.77 0.72 0.65
CA LEU A 123 9.13 0.53 -0.75
C LEU A 123 8.36 1.53 -1.61
N GLN A 124 9.08 2.22 -2.50
CA GLN A 124 8.49 3.13 -3.48
C GLN A 124 9.11 2.94 -4.86
N ASN A 125 8.27 2.82 -5.89
CA ASN A 125 8.70 2.72 -7.28
C ASN A 125 9.73 1.60 -7.53
N CYS A 126 9.50 0.43 -6.94
CA CYS A 126 10.41 -0.72 -7.04
C CYS A 126 9.89 -1.75 -8.05
N GLN A 127 10.78 -2.33 -8.87
CA GLN A 127 10.49 -3.32 -9.89
C GLN A 127 11.28 -4.61 -9.64
N GLY A 128 10.64 -5.77 -9.76
CA GLY A 128 11.23 -7.08 -9.53
C GLY A 128 10.50 -7.89 -8.45
N ASP A 129 10.90 -9.13 -8.24
CA ASP A 129 10.30 -9.97 -7.18
C ASP A 129 10.69 -9.41 -5.79
N MET A 130 9.69 -9.25 -4.92
CA MET A 130 9.83 -8.61 -3.61
C MET A 130 9.39 -9.56 -2.50
N HIS A 131 10.32 -9.90 -1.62
CA HIS A 131 10.07 -10.73 -0.43
C HIS A 131 10.32 -9.90 0.83
N LEU A 132 9.28 -9.64 1.62
CA LEU A 132 9.35 -8.79 2.81
C LEU A 132 8.89 -9.56 4.04
N GLU A 133 9.69 -9.58 5.09
CA GLU A 133 9.30 -10.10 6.41
C GLU A 133 9.58 -9.04 7.46
N ASN A 134 8.60 -8.73 8.31
CA ASN A 134 8.77 -7.83 9.43
C ASN A 134 8.02 -8.36 10.65
N GLU A 135 8.62 -8.31 11.85
CA GLU A 135 7.89 -8.67 13.07
C GLU A 135 7.11 -7.47 13.61
N ASN A 136 7.77 -6.31 13.78
CA ASN A 136 7.19 -5.14 14.43
C ASN A 136 7.39 -3.88 13.59
N GLY A 137 6.27 -3.28 13.16
CA GLY A 137 6.27 -2.03 12.42
C GLY A 137 5.59 -2.14 11.07
N LEU A 138 5.18 -1.02 10.51
CA LEU A 138 4.40 -1.02 9.27
C LEU A 138 5.24 -1.45 8.06
N ILE A 139 4.61 -2.15 7.12
CA ILE A 139 5.13 -2.33 5.77
C ILE A 139 4.30 -1.45 4.83
N ARG A 140 4.96 -0.60 4.03
CA ARG A 140 4.30 0.25 3.05
C ARG A 140 4.93 0.11 1.67
N LEU A 141 4.11 -0.28 0.68
CA LEU A 141 4.49 -0.37 -0.72
C LEU A 141 3.71 0.69 -1.53
N SER A 142 4.40 1.39 -2.43
CA SER A 142 3.77 2.35 -3.36
C SER A 142 4.38 2.25 -4.75
N ASP A 143 3.54 2.13 -5.77
CA ASP A 143 3.96 2.17 -7.17
C ASP A 143 4.97 1.05 -7.50
N CYS A 144 4.80 -0.16 -6.95
CA CYS A 144 5.72 -1.29 -7.12
C CYS A 144 5.21 -2.33 -8.13
N GLU A 145 6.11 -2.94 -8.88
CA GLU A 145 5.79 -3.92 -9.94
C GLU A 145 6.60 -5.23 -9.81
N GLY A 146 5.93 -6.37 -9.82
CA GLY A 146 6.55 -7.70 -9.73
C GLY A 146 5.76 -8.66 -8.84
N ASN A 147 6.30 -9.84 -8.57
CA ASN A 147 5.68 -10.76 -7.61
C ASN A 147 5.99 -10.28 -6.19
N ILE A 148 4.98 -10.16 -5.34
CA ILE A 148 5.10 -9.60 -3.99
C ILE A 148 4.66 -10.65 -2.98
N ASP A 149 5.57 -11.04 -2.08
CA ASP A 149 5.30 -11.81 -0.87
C ASP A 149 5.69 -10.95 0.33
N ALA A 150 4.73 -10.63 1.20
CA ALA A 150 5.00 -9.84 2.39
C ALA A 150 4.30 -10.42 3.63
N LYS A 151 5.09 -10.64 4.69
CA LYS A 151 4.62 -11.13 5.98
C LYS A 151 4.89 -10.11 7.07
N LEU A 152 3.89 -9.86 7.90
CA LEU A 152 3.96 -8.95 9.03
C LEU A 152 3.34 -9.59 10.27
N GLU A 153 4.01 -9.53 11.41
CA GLU A 153 3.40 -10.01 12.66
C GLU A 153 2.58 -8.90 13.34
N ASN A 154 3.17 -7.72 13.56
CA ASN A 154 2.58 -6.64 14.35
C ASN A 154 2.68 -5.29 13.64
N GLY A 155 1.55 -4.81 13.12
CA GLY A 155 1.45 -3.48 12.51
C GLY A 155 0.57 -3.44 11.26
N PRO A 156 0.38 -2.24 10.67
CA PRO A 156 -0.38 -2.13 9.44
C PRO A 156 0.46 -2.49 8.19
N LEU A 157 -0.11 -3.29 7.31
CA LEU A 157 0.44 -3.56 5.98
C LEU A 157 -0.38 -2.76 4.95
N SER A 158 0.27 -1.82 4.25
CA SER A 158 -0.38 -1.01 3.23
C SER A 158 0.32 -1.08 1.88
N ALA A 159 -0.45 -1.28 0.82
CA ALA A 159 0.05 -1.24 -0.55
C ALA A 159 -0.84 -0.37 -1.43
N SER A 160 -0.25 0.42 -2.32
CA SER A 160 -0.99 1.24 -3.28
C SER A 160 -0.35 1.25 -4.66
N LYS A 161 -1.17 1.12 -5.70
CA LYS A 161 -0.74 1.09 -7.11
C LYS A 161 0.34 0.03 -7.34
N ILE A 162 0.03 -1.19 -6.96
CA ILE A 162 0.94 -2.33 -7.12
C ILE A 162 0.45 -3.23 -8.26
N SER A 163 1.36 -3.82 -9.03
CA SER A 163 1.02 -4.70 -10.15
C SER A 163 1.98 -5.86 -10.31
N GLY A 164 1.51 -6.97 -10.87
CA GLY A 164 2.33 -8.15 -11.10
C GLY A 164 1.49 -9.39 -11.38
N GLN A 165 2.11 -10.57 -11.29
CA GLN A 165 1.39 -11.83 -11.49
C GLN A 165 0.79 -12.35 -10.17
N THR A 166 1.60 -12.41 -9.11
CA THR A 166 1.20 -12.94 -7.79
C THR A 166 1.36 -11.92 -6.67
N LEU A 167 0.36 -11.81 -5.80
CA LEU A 167 0.38 -11.02 -4.57
C LEU A 167 0.00 -11.91 -3.38
N HIS A 168 0.94 -12.13 -2.47
CA HIS A 168 0.71 -12.84 -1.21
C HIS A 168 1.00 -11.88 -0.04
N LEU A 169 0.00 -11.59 0.81
CA LEU A 169 0.19 -10.77 2.01
C LEU A 169 -0.36 -11.47 3.24
N GLU A 170 0.45 -11.58 4.27
CA GLU A 170 0.13 -12.21 5.54
C GLU A 170 0.29 -11.19 6.68
N ASN A 171 -0.72 -11.06 7.55
CA ASN A 171 -0.62 -10.21 8.73
C ASN A 171 -1.31 -10.80 9.96
N GLU A 172 -0.56 -11.09 11.03
CA GLU A 172 -1.15 -11.61 12.27
C GLU A 172 -1.97 -10.53 12.99
N ASN A 173 -1.34 -9.40 13.34
CA ASN A 173 -1.92 -8.36 14.18
C ASN A 173 -1.87 -6.97 13.51
N GLY A 174 -2.78 -6.77 12.57
CA GLY A 174 -3.03 -5.44 12.03
C GLY A 174 -3.78 -5.44 10.70
N PRO A 175 -4.23 -4.27 10.23
CA PRO A 175 -4.99 -4.19 8.99
C PRO A 175 -4.11 -4.44 7.76
N ILE A 176 -4.66 -5.14 6.78
CA ILE A 176 -4.13 -5.19 5.41
C ILE A 176 -4.94 -4.24 4.55
N LYS A 177 -4.26 -3.30 3.88
CA LYS A 177 -4.91 -2.30 3.03
C LYS A 177 -4.22 -2.17 1.69
N VAL A 178 -4.86 -2.71 0.67
CA VAL A 178 -4.37 -2.68 -0.71
C VAL A 178 -5.28 -1.81 -1.57
N ARG A 179 -4.70 -0.93 -2.37
CA ARG A 179 -5.42 -0.01 -3.26
C ARG A 179 -4.87 -0.03 -4.68
N MET A 180 -5.76 0.04 -5.66
CA MET A 180 -5.40 0.11 -7.08
C MET A 180 -4.44 -1.02 -7.48
N ALA A 181 -4.71 -2.25 -7.04
CA ALA A 181 -3.88 -3.41 -7.32
C ALA A 181 -4.25 -4.09 -8.64
N SER A 182 -3.26 -4.57 -9.39
CA SER A 182 -3.43 -5.31 -10.65
C SER A 182 -2.65 -6.62 -10.62
N PHE A 183 -3.34 -7.69 -10.21
CA PHE A 183 -2.75 -9.03 -10.09
C PHE A 183 -3.76 -10.08 -10.55
N THR A 184 -3.26 -11.15 -11.16
CA THR A 184 -4.07 -12.30 -11.57
C THR A 184 -4.19 -13.34 -10.46
N GLU A 185 -3.24 -13.41 -9.53
CA GLU A 185 -3.29 -14.32 -8.38
C GLU A 185 -3.07 -13.51 -7.10
N VAL A 186 -4.02 -13.59 -6.17
CA VAL A 186 -4.00 -12.79 -4.94
C VAL A 186 -4.41 -13.66 -3.77
N GLU A 187 -3.57 -13.70 -2.74
CA GLU A 187 -3.88 -14.33 -1.48
C GLU A 187 -3.56 -13.38 -0.33
N LEU A 188 -4.59 -12.94 0.38
CA LEU A 188 -4.44 -12.10 1.57
C LEU A 188 -4.99 -12.81 2.80
N TYR A 189 -4.15 -12.96 3.81
CA TYR A 189 -4.50 -13.56 5.08
C TYR A 189 -4.28 -12.58 6.22
N SER A 190 -5.27 -12.44 7.11
CA SER A 190 -5.05 -11.75 8.38
C SER A 190 -5.75 -12.40 9.55
N GLU A 191 -5.02 -12.70 10.63
CA GLU A 191 -5.61 -13.32 11.82
C GLU A 191 -6.52 -12.32 12.56
N ASN A 192 -5.94 -11.19 12.99
CA ASN A 192 -6.59 -10.22 13.88
C ASN A 192 -6.76 -8.81 13.26
N GLY A 193 -6.97 -8.73 11.95
CA GLY A 193 -7.04 -7.46 11.25
C GLY A 193 -8.03 -7.42 10.08
N PRO A 194 -8.64 -6.25 9.80
CA PRO A 194 -9.51 -6.11 8.63
C PRO A 194 -8.69 -6.12 7.34
N ILE A 195 -9.25 -6.71 6.30
CA ILE A 195 -8.70 -6.69 4.94
C ILE A 195 -9.49 -5.68 4.12
N PHE A 196 -8.80 -4.71 3.53
CA PHE A 196 -9.34 -3.81 2.51
C PHE A 196 -8.59 -4.06 1.20
N TYR A 197 -9.30 -4.42 0.14
CA TYR A 197 -8.72 -4.68 -1.17
C TYR A 197 -9.49 -3.95 -2.26
N GLU A 198 -8.81 -3.09 -3.02
CA GLU A 198 -9.32 -2.39 -4.19
C GLU A 198 -8.47 -2.78 -5.41
N THR A 199 -9.10 -3.39 -6.41
CA THR A 199 -8.45 -3.88 -7.62
C THR A 199 -8.84 -3.07 -8.84
N ILE A 200 -7.94 -2.99 -9.82
CA ILE A 200 -8.29 -2.56 -11.17
C ILE A 200 -8.72 -3.78 -12.01
N PRO A 201 -9.49 -3.61 -13.09
CA PRO A 201 -9.97 -4.74 -13.89
C PRO A 201 -8.81 -5.62 -14.38
N VAL A 202 -8.91 -6.92 -14.10
CA VAL A 202 -8.04 -7.98 -14.64
C VAL A 202 -8.89 -9.09 -15.26
N GLU A 203 -8.30 -9.95 -16.08
CA GLU A 203 -8.98 -11.09 -16.71
C GLU A 203 -8.51 -12.39 -16.06
N ASN A 204 -9.42 -13.34 -15.84
CA ASN A 204 -9.15 -14.66 -15.27
C ASN A 204 -8.39 -14.61 -13.91
N GLY A 205 -8.75 -13.66 -13.06
CA GLY A 205 -8.08 -13.52 -11.76
C GLY A 205 -8.56 -14.56 -10.75
N ASN A 206 -7.68 -15.01 -9.86
CA ASN A 206 -7.96 -15.85 -8.72
C ASN A 206 -7.62 -15.08 -7.45
N PHE A 207 -8.61 -14.86 -6.59
CA PHE A 207 -8.49 -14.04 -5.40
C PHE A 207 -8.97 -14.80 -4.18
N GLN A 208 -8.11 -14.91 -3.17
CA GLN A 208 -8.41 -15.49 -1.88
C GLN A 208 -8.17 -14.47 -0.78
N PHE A 209 -9.21 -14.21 0.01
CA PHE A 209 -9.16 -13.33 1.17
C PHE A 209 -9.63 -14.10 2.38
N LYS A 210 -8.80 -14.21 3.42
CA LYS A 210 -9.15 -14.91 4.65
C LYS A 210 -8.83 -14.07 5.87
N THR A 211 -9.76 -14.02 6.81
CA THR A 211 -9.52 -13.45 8.14
C THR A 211 -10.27 -14.19 9.24
N GLU A 212 -9.76 -14.19 10.46
CA GLU A 212 -10.45 -14.82 11.60
C GLU A 212 -11.32 -13.78 12.34
N ASN A 213 -10.70 -12.70 12.80
CA ASN A 213 -11.35 -11.68 13.63
C ASN A 213 -11.58 -10.33 12.92
N GLY A 214 -11.23 -10.22 11.64
CA GLY A 214 -11.34 -9.00 10.84
C GLY A 214 -12.55 -8.96 9.90
N SER A 215 -12.90 -7.76 9.42
CA SER A 215 -13.85 -7.62 8.31
C SER A 215 -13.13 -7.63 6.96
N ILE A 216 -13.72 -8.24 5.94
CA ILE A 216 -13.23 -8.15 4.57
C ILE A 216 -14.03 -7.07 3.83
N ASN A 217 -13.35 -6.12 3.21
CA ASN A 217 -13.95 -5.08 2.37
C ASN A 217 -13.29 -5.09 0.99
N LEU A 218 -14.02 -5.61 0.01
CA LEU A 218 -13.60 -5.68 -1.38
C LEU A 218 -14.22 -4.51 -2.14
N VAL A 219 -13.41 -3.81 -2.93
CA VAL A 219 -13.85 -2.78 -3.88
C VAL A 219 -13.51 -3.29 -5.27
N LEU A 220 -14.55 -3.66 -6.02
CA LEU A 220 -14.44 -4.26 -7.34
C LEU A 220 -15.01 -3.31 -8.40
N PRO A 221 -14.36 -3.17 -9.56
CA PRO A 221 -14.94 -2.44 -10.68
C PRO A 221 -16.32 -2.99 -11.07
N ASN A 222 -17.26 -2.11 -11.44
CA ASN A 222 -18.64 -2.51 -11.82
C ASN A 222 -18.72 -3.53 -12.97
N ASN A 223 -17.71 -3.51 -13.83
CA ASN A 223 -17.55 -4.36 -15.03
C ASN A 223 -16.65 -5.57 -14.78
N PHE A 224 -16.20 -5.78 -13.55
CA PHE A 224 -15.30 -6.88 -13.23
C PHE A 224 -16.06 -8.20 -13.37
N ASP A 225 -15.52 -9.10 -14.18
CA ASP A 225 -16.14 -10.39 -14.45
C ASP A 225 -15.72 -11.38 -13.37
N PHE A 226 -16.64 -11.77 -12.49
CA PHE A 226 -16.30 -12.57 -11.32
C PHE A 226 -17.41 -13.53 -10.87
N THR A 227 -16.97 -14.62 -10.26
CA THR A 227 -17.74 -15.49 -9.39
C THR A 227 -17.19 -15.30 -7.98
N LEU A 228 -18.05 -14.87 -7.05
CA LEU A 228 -17.73 -14.64 -5.65
C LEU A 228 -18.33 -15.74 -4.79
N GLU A 229 -17.51 -16.37 -3.97
CA GLU A 229 -17.91 -17.23 -2.85
C GLU A 229 -17.50 -16.57 -1.53
N ALA A 230 -18.48 -16.16 -0.73
CA ALA A 230 -18.25 -15.57 0.57
C ALA A 230 -18.77 -16.49 1.69
N THR A 231 -17.94 -16.73 2.71
CA THR A 231 -18.30 -17.56 3.88
C THR A 231 -18.04 -16.80 5.16
N THR A 232 -19.02 -16.78 6.07
CA THR A 232 -18.83 -16.24 7.41
C THR A 232 -19.63 -16.99 8.47
N GLN A 233 -19.06 -17.21 9.66
CA GLN A 233 -19.73 -17.95 10.72
C GLN A 233 -20.70 -17.05 11.52
N TRP A 234 -20.23 -15.88 11.95
CA TRP A 234 -20.99 -14.97 12.82
C TRP A 234 -21.21 -13.58 12.20
N GLY A 235 -20.60 -13.34 11.04
CA GLY A 235 -20.69 -12.09 10.30
C GLY A 235 -21.93 -11.99 9.42
N ARG A 236 -21.91 -10.98 8.56
CA ARG A 236 -22.91 -10.78 7.49
C ARG A 236 -22.20 -10.50 6.18
N VAL A 237 -22.82 -10.89 5.08
CA VAL A 237 -22.40 -10.47 3.75
C VAL A 237 -23.25 -9.27 3.34
N LYS A 238 -22.60 -8.19 2.92
CA LYS A 238 -23.24 -6.98 2.37
C LYS A 238 -22.66 -6.69 1.01
N THR A 239 -23.51 -6.30 0.07
CA THR A 239 -23.07 -5.86 -1.25
C THR A 239 -23.74 -4.55 -1.63
N SER A 240 -23.07 -3.78 -2.48
CA SER A 240 -23.69 -2.66 -3.21
C SER A 240 -23.97 -3.00 -4.68
N PHE A 241 -23.57 -4.20 -5.15
CA PHE A 241 -23.97 -4.69 -6.46
C PHE A 241 -25.46 -5.07 -6.44
N ASP A 242 -26.19 -4.63 -7.46
CA ASP A 242 -27.56 -5.05 -7.72
C ASP A 242 -27.58 -6.37 -8.50
N LEU A 243 -27.09 -7.43 -7.85
CA LEU A 243 -26.98 -8.78 -8.41
C LEU A 243 -27.68 -9.79 -7.48
N PRO A 244 -28.27 -10.86 -8.04
CA PRO A 244 -28.86 -11.91 -7.23
C PRO A 244 -27.79 -12.59 -6.37
N ILE A 245 -28.11 -12.82 -5.10
CA ILE A 245 -27.26 -13.57 -4.16
C ILE A 245 -27.94 -14.90 -3.90
N THR A 246 -27.22 -16.00 -4.11
CA THR A 246 -27.65 -17.33 -3.71
C THR A 246 -26.96 -17.69 -2.39
N PHE A 247 -27.69 -18.29 -1.46
CA PHE A 247 -27.13 -18.81 -0.22
C PHE A 247 -27.44 -20.29 -0.12
N ASN A 248 -26.41 -21.14 -0.21
CA ASN A 248 -26.53 -22.58 -0.07
C ASN A 248 -25.31 -23.13 0.68
N ASP A 249 -25.50 -24.17 1.51
CA ASP A 249 -24.43 -24.84 2.26
C ASP A 249 -23.49 -23.86 3.02
N ASN A 250 -24.06 -22.80 3.61
CA ASN A 250 -23.35 -21.72 4.31
C ASN A 250 -22.43 -20.84 3.44
N ILE A 251 -22.53 -20.95 2.12
CA ILE A 251 -21.77 -20.16 1.15
C ILE A 251 -22.71 -19.16 0.47
N TYR A 252 -22.31 -17.89 0.44
CA TYR A 252 -22.96 -16.85 -0.35
C TYR A 252 -22.28 -16.79 -1.71
N THR A 253 -23.04 -17.04 -2.77
CA THR A 253 -22.55 -16.99 -4.15
C THR A 253 -23.15 -15.80 -4.90
N MET A 254 -22.30 -15.07 -5.62
CA MET A 254 -22.69 -13.99 -6.52
C MET A 254 -21.87 -14.07 -7.80
N ILE A 255 -22.53 -13.90 -8.95
CA ILE A 255 -21.88 -13.94 -10.26
C ILE A 255 -22.16 -12.63 -10.97
N ASN A 256 -21.12 -12.02 -11.52
CA ASN A 256 -21.19 -10.86 -12.40
C ASN A 256 -20.54 -11.23 -13.73
N GLY A 257 -21.25 -11.05 -14.85
CA GLY A 257 -20.73 -11.39 -16.18
C GLY A 257 -20.76 -12.89 -16.50
N GLU A 258 -19.67 -13.38 -17.08
CA GLU A 258 -19.42 -14.80 -17.40
C GLU A 258 -18.81 -15.56 -16.21
N GLY A 259 -18.33 -14.85 -15.19
CA GLY A 259 -17.78 -15.42 -13.96
C GLY A 259 -16.35 -15.94 -14.11
N THR A 260 -15.55 -15.41 -15.05
CA THR A 260 -14.20 -15.93 -15.35
C THR A 260 -13.20 -15.77 -14.21
N SER A 261 -13.27 -14.69 -13.43
CA SER A 261 -12.42 -14.52 -12.25
C SER A 261 -13.07 -15.14 -11.01
N GLN A 262 -12.30 -15.85 -10.18
CA GLN A 262 -12.76 -16.47 -8.96
C GLN A 262 -12.38 -15.62 -7.76
N ILE A 263 -13.35 -15.33 -6.88
CA ILE A 263 -13.12 -14.58 -5.64
C ILE A 263 -13.65 -15.40 -4.47
N LYS A 264 -12.76 -15.77 -3.55
CA LYS A 264 -13.10 -16.45 -2.31
C LYS A 264 -12.84 -15.53 -1.12
N ALA A 265 -13.87 -15.23 -0.34
CA ALA A 265 -13.77 -14.39 0.86
C ALA A 265 -14.26 -15.17 2.09
N ILE A 266 -13.37 -15.40 3.06
CA ILE A 266 -13.64 -16.20 4.26
C ILE A 266 -13.39 -15.36 5.50
N SER A 267 -14.38 -15.24 6.37
CA SER A 267 -14.28 -14.48 7.61
C SER A 267 -15.01 -15.18 8.74
N ASP A 268 -14.34 -15.61 9.81
CA ASP A 268 -15.03 -16.31 10.89
C ASP A 268 -16.01 -15.37 11.61
N ASN A 269 -15.51 -14.25 12.13
CA ASN A 269 -16.31 -13.35 12.98
C ASN A 269 -16.73 -12.03 12.29
N GLY A 270 -16.04 -11.60 11.25
CA GLY A 270 -16.26 -10.30 10.63
C GLY A 270 -17.28 -10.24 9.50
N THR A 271 -17.73 -9.02 9.19
CA THR A 271 -18.59 -8.74 8.03
C THR A 271 -17.77 -8.79 6.74
N ILE A 272 -18.32 -9.41 5.69
CA ILE A 272 -17.77 -9.33 4.33
C ILE A 272 -18.58 -8.29 3.55
N LYS A 273 -17.91 -7.25 3.06
CA LYS A 273 -18.50 -6.17 2.27
C LYS A 273 -17.94 -6.20 0.85
N ILE A 274 -18.82 -6.21 -0.13
CA ILE A 274 -18.46 -6.15 -1.55
C ILE A 274 -19.02 -4.86 -2.13
N ASN A 275 -18.12 -3.95 -2.48
CA ASN A 275 -18.46 -2.62 -2.95
C ASN A 275 -18.14 -2.48 -4.43
N ALA A 276 -19.09 -1.97 -5.19
CA ALA A 276 -18.83 -1.51 -6.54
C ALA A 276 -17.98 -0.24 -6.50
N GLU A 277 -16.92 -0.20 -7.31
CA GLU A 277 -16.15 1.02 -7.50
C GLU A 277 -16.97 2.01 -8.34
N ASN A 278 -17.40 3.11 -7.72
CA ASN A 278 -18.09 4.22 -8.39
C ASN A 278 -17.12 5.28 -8.94
N ARG A 279 -15.81 4.98 -9.03
CA ARG A 279 -14.85 5.89 -9.65
C ARG A 279 -14.89 5.72 -11.17
N LEU A 280 -14.83 6.87 -11.83
CA LEU A 280 -14.61 7.00 -13.26
C LEU A 280 -13.26 6.37 -13.64
N ASN A 281 -13.27 5.10 -14.05
CA ASN A 281 -12.10 4.43 -14.58
C ASN A 281 -11.95 4.80 -16.07
N LEU A 282 -11.44 6.00 -16.30
CA LEU A 282 -11.22 6.55 -17.64
C LEU A 282 -10.22 5.68 -18.43
N ASP A 283 -9.25 5.09 -17.76
CA ASP A 283 -8.26 4.19 -18.37
C ASP A 283 -8.91 2.92 -18.93
N PHE A 284 -9.89 2.34 -18.21
CA PHE A 284 -10.69 1.23 -18.71
C PHE A 284 -11.50 1.63 -19.95
N VAL A 285 -12.13 2.82 -19.94
CA VAL A 285 -12.88 3.32 -21.09
C VAL A 285 -11.97 3.44 -22.31
N MET A 286 -10.79 4.05 -22.14
CA MET A 286 -9.83 4.21 -23.23
C MET A 286 -9.30 2.87 -23.73
N ASN A 287 -8.98 1.93 -22.84
CA ASN A 287 -8.51 0.60 -23.23
C ASN A 287 -9.58 -0.15 -24.04
N LYS A 288 -10.85 -0.14 -23.62
CA LYS A 288 -11.92 -0.81 -24.36
C LYS A 288 -12.24 -0.13 -25.70
N LEU A 289 -12.10 1.20 -25.79
CA LEU A 289 -12.20 1.89 -27.07
C LEU A 289 -11.06 1.49 -28.03
N GLU A 290 -9.84 1.30 -27.51
CA GLU A 290 -8.72 0.80 -28.31
C GLU A 290 -8.94 -0.66 -28.75
N GLN A 291 -9.50 -1.51 -27.88
CA GLN A 291 -9.92 -2.87 -28.26
C GLN A 291 -10.98 -2.86 -29.36
N ILE A 292 -11.98 -1.97 -29.27
CA ILE A 292 -13.00 -1.78 -30.30
C ILE A 292 -12.36 -1.35 -31.63
N LYS A 293 -11.38 -0.43 -31.60
CA LYS A 293 -10.63 -0.01 -32.79
C LYS A 293 -9.87 -1.17 -33.43
N ILE A 294 -9.15 -1.96 -32.63
CA ILE A 294 -8.44 -3.16 -33.11
C ILE A 294 -9.43 -4.17 -33.70
N ALA A 295 -10.60 -4.34 -33.08
CA ALA A 295 -11.64 -5.24 -33.58
C ALA A 295 -12.22 -4.73 -34.91
N LEU A 296 -12.50 -3.42 -35.05
CA LEU A 296 -12.96 -2.78 -36.29
C LEU A 296 -12.00 -2.99 -37.46
N GLN A 297 -10.68 -2.96 -37.23
CA GLN A 297 -9.68 -3.25 -38.26
C GLN A 297 -9.75 -4.67 -38.82
N LYS A 298 -10.25 -5.62 -38.02
CA LYS A 298 -10.27 -7.05 -38.35
C LYS A 298 -11.60 -7.52 -38.95
N VAL A 299 -12.64 -6.67 -38.95
CA VAL A 299 -13.97 -7.03 -39.44
C VAL A 299 -13.93 -7.32 -40.93
N ASN A 300 -14.21 -8.57 -41.28
CA ASN A 300 -14.35 -9.07 -42.65
C ASN A 300 -15.71 -9.76 -42.88
N SER A 301 -16.52 -9.92 -41.82
CA SER A 301 -17.80 -10.62 -41.85
C SER A 301 -18.87 -9.97 -40.96
N GLU A 302 -20.14 -10.25 -41.25
CA GLU A 302 -21.27 -9.74 -40.46
C GLU A 302 -21.25 -10.26 -39.01
N ALA A 303 -20.75 -11.49 -38.80
CA ALA A 303 -20.59 -12.05 -37.46
C ALA A 303 -19.55 -11.30 -36.62
N GLU A 304 -18.46 -10.84 -37.24
CA GLU A 304 -17.45 -10.00 -36.57
C GLU A 304 -17.97 -8.59 -36.33
N LYS A 305 -18.72 -8.02 -37.27
CA LYS A 305 -19.42 -6.74 -37.07
C LYS A 305 -20.33 -6.80 -35.85
N GLN A 306 -21.11 -7.89 -35.70
CA GLN A 306 -21.99 -8.07 -34.56
C GLN A 306 -21.21 -8.12 -33.22
N LYS A 307 -20.04 -8.75 -33.18
CA LYS A 307 -19.16 -8.74 -31.98
C LYS A 307 -18.70 -7.33 -31.61
N VAL A 308 -18.34 -6.51 -32.61
CA VAL A 308 -17.95 -5.12 -32.37
C VAL A 308 -19.14 -4.30 -31.84
N VAL A 309 -20.34 -4.50 -32.41
CA VAL A 309 -21.58 -3.86 -31.92
C VAL A 309 -21.83 -4.22 -30.45
N GLU A 310 -21.65 -5.48 -30.07
CA GLU A 310 -21.76 -5.90 -28.67
C GLU A 310 -20.72 -5.24 -27.76
N MET A 311 -19.46 -5.14 -28.18
CA MET A 311 -18.41 -4.42 -27.44
C MET A 311 -18.79 -2.95 -27.23
N VAL A 312 -19.29 -2.30 -28.28
CA VAL A 312 -19.74 -0.90 -28.22
C VAL A 312 -20.96 -0.72 -27.31
N ASN A 313 -21.91 -1.64 -27.34
CA ASN A 313 -23.06 -1.60 -26.43
C ASN A 313 -22.61 -1.75 -24.97
N LYS A 314 -21.73 -2.71 -24.67
CA LYS A 314 -21.19 -2.92 -23.33
C LYS A 314 -20.48 -1.66 -22.81
N ILE A 315 -19.61 -1.05 -23.62
CA ILE A 315 -18.90 0.17 -23.21
C ILE A 315 -19.85 1.39 -23.09
N THR A 316 -20.85 1.50 -23.96
CA THR A 316 -21.84 2.58 -23.93
C THR A 316 -22.69 2.52 -22.66
N THR A 317 -23.15 1.34 -22.27
CA THR A 317 -23.87 1.14 -21.01
C THR A 317 -23.00 1.52 -19.80
N TYR A 318 -21.71 1.17 -19.84
CA TYR A 318 -20.76 1.55 -18.79
C TYR A 318 -20.58 3.08 -18.70
N ILE A 319 -20.30 3.73 -19.83
CA ILE A 319 -20.10 5.19 -19.90
C ILE A 319 -21.37 5.95 -19.47
N ASN A 320 -22.56 5.49 -19.88
CA ASN A 320 -23.82 6.13 -19.49
C ASN A 320 -24.14 5.96 -18.00
N ARG A 321 -23.88 4.77 -17.42
CA ARG A 321 -23.99 4.58 -15.95
C ARG A 321 -23.05 5.51 -15.18
N LEU A 322 -21.85 5.74 -15.70
CA LEU A 322 -20.93 6.72 -15.13
C LEU A 322 -21.46 8.15 -15.27
N ALA A 323 -22.03 8.49 -16.44
CA ALA A 323 -22.62 9.80 -16.67
C ALA A 323 -23.81 10.10 -15.73
N ASP A 324 -24.59 9.09 -15.33
CA ASP A 324 -25.67 9.23 -14.37
C ASP A 324 -25.22 9.68 -12.98
N SER A 325 -23.95 9.44 -12.63
CA SER A 325 -23.36 9.90 -11.36
C SER A 325 -22.90 11.36 -11.39
N ILE A 326 -22.89 12.00 -12.58
CA ILE A 326 -22.48 13.40 -12.77
C ILE A 326 -23.66 14.33 -12.49
N LYS A 327 -23.47 15.30 -11.60
CA LYS A 327 -24.51 16.26 -11.22
C LYS A 327 -24.83 17.30 -12.29
N GLU A 328 -23.90 17.58 -13.20
CA GLU A 328 -24.04 18.61 -14.22
C GLU A 328 -24.69 18.05 -15.50
N GLU A 329 -25.93 18.49 -15.75
CA GLU A 329 -26.76 18.04 -16.88
C GLU A 329 -26.04 18.20 -18.24
N LYS A 330 -25.32 19.31 -18.45
CA LYS A 330 -24.61 19.60 -19.70
C LYS A 330 -23.53 18.58 -20.02
N ILE A 331 -22.83 18.09 -19.00
CA ILE A 331 -21.74 17.10 -19.16
C ILE A 331 -22.35 15.73 -19.42
N LYS A 332 -23.43 15.40 -18.72
CA LYS A 332 -24.23 14.19 -18.97
C LYS A 332 -24.76 14.14 -20.41
N GLU A 333 -25.28 15.26 -20.92
CA GLU A 333 -25.72 15.40 -22.32
C GLU A 333 -24.58 15.23 -23.32
N LYS A 334 -23.41 15.85 -23.09
CA LYS A 334 -22.22 15.67 -23.94
C LYS A 334 -21.79 14.21 -24.02
N ILE A 335 -21.73 13.53 -22.87
CA ILE A 335 -21.34 12.11 -22.81
C ILE A 335 -22.38 11.24 -23.50
N THR A 336 -23.67 11.46 -23.24
CA THR A 336 -24.76 10.69 -23.86
C THR A 336 -24.81 10.91 -25.38
N SER A 337 -24.53 12.13 -25.85
CA SER A 337 -24.42 12.43 -27.28
C SER A 337 -23.24 11.70 -27.92
N ALA A 338 -22.08 11.71 -27.26
CA ALA A 338 -20.88 11.03 -27.74
C ALA A 338 -21.07 9.50 -27.79
N THR A 339 -21.68 8.91 -26.77
CA THR A 339 -21.97 7.46 -26.76
C THR A 339 -23.03 7.05 -27.77
N SER A 340 -24.05 7.88 -28.00
CA SER A 340 -25.03 7.66 -29.08
C SER A 340 -24.35 7.68 -30.46
N LYS A 341 -23.49 8.67 -30.71
CA LYS A 341 -22.70 8.73 -31.96
C LYS A 341 -21.82 7.51 -32.15
N LEU A 342 -21.19 7.01 -31.09
CA LEU A 342 -20.36 5.81 -31.14
C LEU A 342 -21.19 4.60 -31.58
N LYS A 343 -22.36 4.43 -30.96
CA LYS A 343 -23.29 3.35 -31.29
C LYS A 343 -23.77 3.44 -32.73
N ASP A 344 -24.20 4.63 -33.17
CA ASP A 344 -24.72 4.85 -34.52
C ASP A 344 -23.66 4.62 -35.60
N LEU A 345 -22.41 5.01 -35.34
CA LEU A 345 -21.29 4.77 -36.26
C LEU A 345 -21.02 3.29 -36.46
N VAL A 346 -21.03 2.50 -35.38
CA VAL A 346 -20.72 1.06 -35.47
C VAL A 346 -21.90 0.25 -36.01
N VAL A 347 -23.14 0.66 -35.75
CA VAL A 347 -24.33 0.03 -36.35
C VAL A 347 -24.36 0.25 -37.87
N ASN A 348 -24.10 1.48 -38.32
CA ASN A 348 -24.11 1.85 -39.73
C ASN A 348 -22.79 1.61 -40.46
N PHE A 349 -21.82 0.99 -39.78
CA PHE A 349 -20.52 0.65 -40.36
C PHE A 349 -20.67 -0.32 -41.53
N ASP A 350 -20.15 0.06 -42.69
CA ASP A 350 -19.97 -0.83 -43.84
C ASP A 350 -18.50 -1.24 -43.94
N PHE A 351 -18.21 -2.51 -43.65
CA PHE A 351 -16.88 -3.10 -43.70
C PHE A 351 -16.35 -3.28 -45.13
N ARG A 352 -17.14 -2.94 -46.14
CA ARG A 352 -16.75 -2.95 -47.56
C ARG A 352 -16.11 -1.63 -48.02
N GLU A 353 -16.16 -0.58 -47.19
CA GLU A 353 -15.53 0.72 -47.45
C GLU A 353 -14.21 0.90 -46.66
N THR A 354 -13.51 2.02 -46.85
CA THR A 354 -12.24 2.29 -46.16
C THR A 354 -12.45 2.50 -44.65
N ASN A 355 -11.89 1.60 -43.85
CA ASN A 355 -11.99 1.56 -42.37
C ASN A 355 -11.43 2.80 -41.66
N ASP A 356 -10.52 3.54 -42.29
CA ASP A 356 -9.78 4.65 -41.67
C ASP A 356 -10.69 5.79 -41.16
N LYS A 357 -11.79 6.08 -41.86
CA LYS A 357 -12.74 7.14 -41.44
C LYS A 357 -13.49 6.76 -40.17
N VAL A 358 -13.85 5.49 -40.03
CA VAL A 358 -14.62 4.97 -38.90
C VAL A 358 -13.72 4.87 -37.69
N ILE A 359 -12.49 4.39 -37.86
CA ILE A 359 -11.45 4.35 -36.82
C ILE A 359 -11.18 5.75 -36.27
N LYS A 360 -10.95 6.73 -37.15
CA LYS A 360 -10.72 8.12 -36.73
C LYS A 360 -11.92 8.71 -35.98
N SER A 361 -13.14 8.36 -36.40
CA SER A 361 -14.35 8.81 -35.71
C SER A 361 -14.49 8.20 -34.31
N VAL A 362 -14.06 6.94 -34.12
CA VAL A 362 -14.02 6.29 -32.79
C VAL A 362 -12.98 6.97 -31.89
N GLU A 363 -11.81 7.34 -32.43
CA GLU A 363 -10.79 8.10 -31.68
C GLU A 363 -11.28 9.48 -31.27
N ASP A 364 -11.90 10.22 -32.20
CA ASP A 364 -12.46 11.55 -31.94
C ASP A 364 -13.55 11.50 -30.86
N ILE A 365 -14.39 10.45 -30.88
CA ILE A 365 -15.43 10.24 -29.87
C ILE A 365 -14.80 9.85 -28.53
N GLY A 366 -13.77 9.00 -28.52
CA GLY A 366 -13.01 8.67 -27.33
C GLY A 366 -12.43 9.91 -26.66
N SER A 367 -11.84 10.83 -27.45
CA SER A 367 -11.33 12.11 -26.96
C SER A 367 -12.46 13.00 -26.39
N GLN A 368 -13.62 13.09 -27.07
CA GLN A 368 -14.77 13.85 -26.57
C GLN A 368 -15.28 13.33 -25.22
N ILE A 369 -15.34 12.01 -25.07
CA ILE A 369 -15.73 11.35 -23.82
C ILE A 369 -14.68 11.64 -22.74
N GLN A 370 -13.40 11.54 -23.07
CA GLN A 370 -12.29 11.84 -22.14
C GLN A 370 -12.34 13.30 -21.66
N ASP A 371 -12.59 14.25 -22.56
CA ASP A 371 -12.65 15.67 -22.25
C ASP A 371 -13.88 16.03 -21.40
N ALA A 372 -15.05 15.45 -21.70
CA ALA A 372 -16.25 15.62 -20.88
C ALA A 372 -16.07 15.00 -19.47
N PHE A 373 -15.48 13.80 -19.42
CA PHE A 373 -14.69 13.24 -18.32
C PHE A 373 -13.97 14.27 -17.44
N LYS A 374 -12.92 14.84 -18.00
CA LYS A 374 -12.02 15.77 -17.30
C LYS A 374 -12.72 17.04 -16.86
N GLU A 375 -13.62 17.58 -17.68
CA GLU A 375 -14.45 18.76 -17.39
C GLU A 375 -15.33 18.51 -16.16
N GLY A 376 -16.01 17.36 -16.10
CA GLY A 376 -16.87 16.99 -14.97
C GLY A 376 -16.09 16.85 -13.66
N ILE A 377 -14.90 16.23 -13.71
CA ILE A 377 -14.03 16.10 -12.53
C ILE A 377 -13.46 17.46 -12.11
N LYS A 378 -13.12 18.33 -13.05
CA LYS A 378 -12.61 19.69 -12.78
C LYS A 378 -13.67 20.57 -12.12
N ASN A 379 -14.91 20.53 -12.59
CA ASN A 379 -16.03 21.27 -12.01
C ASN A 379 -16.37 20.78 -10.60
N ILE A 380 -16.15 19.49 -10.30
CA ILE A 380 -16.22 18.97 -8.92
C ILE A 380 -15.09 19.54 -8.05
N LYS A 381 -13.85 19.65 -8.55
CA LYS A 381 -12.75 20.29 -7.81
C LYS A 381 -13.00 21.78 -7.58
N GLU A 382 -13.48 22.51 -8.58
CA GLU A 382 -13.80 23.94 -8.48
C GLU A 382 -14.99 24.20 -7.55
N SER A 383 -16.04 23.38 -7.59
CA SER A 383 -17.17 23.47 -6.64
C SER A 383 -16.79 23.05 -5.22
N VAL A 384 -15.82 22.14 -5.05
CA VAL A 384 -15.20 21.84 -3.74
C VAL A 384 -14.34 23.02 -3.25
N ASP A 385 -13.64 23.72 -4.13
CA ASP A 385 -12.88 24.93 -3.77
C ASP A 385 -13.78 26.17 -3.54
N ASP A 386 -14.94 26.26 -4.18
CA ASP A 386 -15.96 27.28 -3.89
C ASP A 386 -16.76 26.97 -2.61
N LEU A 387 -17.00 25.69 -2.31
CA LEU A 387 -17.46 25.25 -0.98
C LEU A 387 -16.41 25.55 0.10
N LYS A 388 -15.12 25.51 -0.22
CA LYS A 388 -14.07 26.00 0.67
C LYS A 388 -14.10 27.51 0.86
N LYS A 389 -14.39 28.28 -0.19
CA LYS A 389 -14.47 29.75 -0.11
C LYS A 389 -15.69 30.29 0.63
N HIS A 390 -16.83 29.58 0.63
CA HIS A 390 -18.05 30.04 1.31
C HIS A 390 -18.45 29.25 2.57
N ARG A 391 -17.67 28.25 3.00
CA ARG A 391 -17.84 27.58 4.30
C ARG A 391 -16.55 27.19 5.02
N PHE A 392 -15.44 27.87 4.74
CA PHE A 392 -14.30 27.83 5.65
C PHE A 392 -13.73 29.23 5.78
N HIS A 393 -14.06 29.88 6.90
CA HIS A 393 -13.07 30.78 7.49
C HIS A 393 -11.80 29.96 7.66
N THR A 394 -10.72 30.46 7.08
CA THR A 394 -9.37 29.90 7.13
C THR A 394 -8.84 29.99 8.56
N GLU A 395 -9.44 29.24 9.49
CA GLU A 395 -8.68 28.74 10.61
C GLU A 395 -7.91 27.53 10.09
N SER A 396 -6.66 27.81 9.75
CA SER A 396 -5.63 26.87 9.31
C SER A 396 -5.75 25.51 9.98
N VAL A 397 -5.25 24.46 9.31
CA VAL A 397 -5.07 23.11 9.85
C VAL A 397 -4.53 23.11 11.30
N ALA A 398 -3.77 24.13 11.71
CA ALA A 398 -3.34 24.34 13.09
C ALA A 398 -4.48 24.51 14.12
N ALA A 399 -5.63 25.09 13.77
CA ALA A 399 -6.78 25.24 14.67
C ALA A 399 -7.60 23.94 14.83
N TYR A 400 -7.71 23.15 13.76
CA TYR A 400 -8.33 21.81 13.81
C TYR A 400 -7.43 20.83 14.58
N VAL A 401 -6.11 20.90 14.35
CA VAL A 401 -5.10 20.19 15.13
C VAL A 401 -5.11 20.65 16.59
N LYS A 402 -5.25 21.94 16.88
CA LYS A 402 -5.40 22.48 18.25
C LYS A 402 -6.67 21.98 18.94
N LYS A 403 -7.79 21.88 18.24
CA LYS A 403 -9.05 21.35 18.78
C LYS A 403 -9.01 19.83 19.06
N ILE A 404 -8.23 19.09 18.29
CA ILE A 404 -7.96 17.66 18.51
C ILE A 404 -6.93 17.47 19.65
N LEU A 405 -5.91 18.32 19.73
CA LEU A 405 -4.91 18.34 20.82
C LEU A 405 -5.52 18.75 22.17
N ASP A 406 -6.49 19.65 22.18
CA ASP A 406 -7.22 20.09 23.37
C ASP A 406 -8.41 19.18 23.73
N SER A 407 -8.62 18.08 22.98
CA SER A 407 -9.61 17.05 23.31
C SER A 407 -9.26 16.40 24.66
N PRO A 408 -10.20 16.30 25.61
CA PRO A 408 -9.99 15.61 26.89
C PRO A 408 -9.51 14.15 26.76
N GLN A 409 -9.71 13.55 25.58
CA GLN A 409 -9.37 12.16 25.27
C GLN A 409 -7.97 12.00 24.65
N ILE A 410 -7.40 13.06 24.07
CA ILE A 410 -6.13 13.02 23.32
C ILE A 410 -5.03 13.83 24.03
N LYS A 411 -5.40 14.82 24.85
CA LYS A 411 -4.49 15.62 25.69
C LYS A 411 -3.51 14.81 26.56
N PRO A 412 -3.84 13.59 27.05
CA PRO A 412 -2.88 12.76 27.78
C PRO A 412 -1.74 12.18 26.92
N TYR A 413 -1.86 12.18 25.59
CA TYR A 413 -1.00 11.39 24.69
C TYR A 413 -0.15 12.22 23.71
N LEU A 414 -0.19 13.56 23.77
CA LEU A 414 0.52 14.43 22.81
C LEU A 414 1.42 15.52 23.44
N GLY A 415 1.82 15.37 24.71
CA GLY A 415 2.78 16.26 25.36
C GLY A 415 4.04 15.53 25.77
N GLY A 416 5.20 16.02 25.31
CA GLY A 416 6.53 15.57 25.75
C GLY A 416 6.76 15.82 27.24
N GLU A 417 6.27 14.91 28.08
CA GLU A 417 6.72 14.68 29.47
C GLU A 417 6.85 13.17 29.77
N HIS A 418 6.97 12.33 28.74
CA HIS A 418 7.22 10.90 28.87
C HIS A 418 8.71 10.53 28.72
N LYS A 419 9.57 11.27 29.44
CA LYS A 419 10.84 10.73 29.97
C LYS A 419 10.96 10.88 31.50
N LYS A 420 9.99 11.53 32.16
CA LYS A 420 9.88 11.61 33.63
C LYS A 420 8.86 10.63 34.22
N LYS A 421 7.78 10.32 33.50
CA LYS A 421 6.74 9.38 33.97
C LYS A 421 7.06 7.89 33.87
N GLU A 422 8.07 7.50 33.12
CA GLU A 422 8.55 6.10 33.12
C GLU A 422 9.43 5.81 34.34
N LYS A 423 10.22 6.79 34.81
CA LYS A 423 10.95 6.69 36.09
C LYS A 423 10.01 6.78 37.31
N GLU A 424 8.97 7.62 37.27
CA GLU A 424 7.98 7.71 38.37
C GLU A 424 7.13 6.43 38.52
N ASN A 425 6.71 5.79 37.42
CA ASN A 425 5.92 4.55 37.50
C ASN A 425 6.70 3.34 38.06
N ILE A 426 8.01 3.28 37.87
CA ILE A 426 8.87 2.22 38.44
C ILE A 426 9.13 2.48 39.93
N ALA A 427 9.34 3.74 40.32
CA ALA A 427 9.54 4.13 41.70
C ALA A 427 8.26 3.93 42.55
N ASP A 428 7.09 4.30 42.02
CA ASP A 428 5.83 4.16 42.77
C ASP A 428 5.36 2.71 42.86
N ARG A 429 5.57 1.87 41.82
CA ARG A 429 5.37 0.42 41.94
C ARG A 429 6.29 -0.22 42.98
N SER A 430 7.54 0.23 43.05
CA SER A 430 8.50 -0.27 44.04
C SER A 430 8.14 0.15 45.45
N ARG A 431 7.65 1.39 45.65
CA ARG A 431 7.14 1.89 46.95
C ARG A 431 5.89 1.14 47.41
N ILE A 432 4.94 0.90 46.51
CA ILE A 432 3.71 0.14 46.81
C ILE A 432 4.07 -1.29 47.24
N LYS A 433 5.00 -1.95 46.52
CA LYS A 433 5.42 -3.31 46.85
C LYS A 433 6.16 -3.40 48.20
N ILE A 434 6.94 -2.37 48.57
CA ILE A 434 7.57 -2.28 49.89
C ILE A 434 6.52 -2.11 50.99
N LEU A 435 5.49 -1.29 50.77
CA LEU A 435 4.39 -1.10 51.73
C LEU A 435 3.54 -2.37 51.88
N GLU A 436 3.27 -3.09 50.79
CA GLU A 436 2.61 -4.40 50.83
C GLU A 436 3.44 -5.45 51.59
N MET A 437 4.77 -5.43 51.43
CA MET A 437 5.66 -6.33 52.18
C MET A 437 5.72 -5.99 53.67
N LEU A 438 5.61 -4.71 54.03
CA LEU A 438 5.50 -4.26 55.43
C LEU A 438 4.15 -4.65 56.04
N GLU A 439 3.04 -4.45 55.31
CA GLU A 439 1.70 -4.83 55.74
C GLU A 439 1.56 -6.35 55.90
N ALA A 440 2.21 -7.12 55.02
CA ALA A 440 2.29 -8.57 55.11
C ALA A 440 3.30 -9.08 56.16
N GLY A 441 3.99 -8.19 56.88
CA GLY A 441 4.96 -8.52 57.94
C GLY A 441 6.24 -9.21 57.44
N LYS A 442 6.55 -9.12 56.14
CA LYS A 442 7.72 -9.78 55.51
C LYS A 442 9.02 -8.99 55.69
N ILE A 443 8.93 -7.71 56.05
CA ILE A 443 10.05 -6.81 56.35
C ILE A 443 9.71 -5.97 57.57
N THR A 444 10.74 -5.48 58.27
CA THR A 444 10.57 -4.57 59.41
C THR A 444 10.38 -3.12 58.96
N ALA A 445 9.84 -2.27 59.85
CA ALA A 445 9.63 -0.85 59.56
C ALA A 445 10.95 -0.12 59.22
N GLU A 446 12.06 -0.46 59.88
CA GLU A 446 13.38 0.10 59.60
C GLU A 446 13.92 -0.31 58.22
N GLU A 447 13.66 -1.55 57.78
CA GLU A 447 14.07 -2.04 56.46
C GLU A 447 13.25 -1.38 55.35
N ALA A 448 11.94 -1.23 55.55
CA ALA A 448 11.07 -0.50 54.63
C ALA A 448 11.55 0.96 54.45
N GLU A 449 11.91 1.63 55.55
CA GLU A 449 12.41 3.02 55.50
C GLU A 449 13.72 3.13 54.70
N ARG A 450 14.66 2.21 54.88
CA ARG A 450 15.93 2.20 54.11
C ARG A 450 15.68 1.99 52.62
N LEU A 451 14.81 1.06 52.25
CA LEU A 451 14.47 0.77 50.85
C LEU A 451 13.76 1.96 50.17
N LEU A 452 12.83 2.59 50.87
CA LEU A 452 12.14 3.79 50.38
C LEU A 452 13.10 4.97 50.18
N LYS A 453 14.12 5.11 51.04
CA LYS A 453 15.12 6.17 50.96
C LYS A 453 16.14 5.95 49.82
N ALA A 454 16.42 4.69 49.47
CA ALA A 454 17.27 4.35 48.33
C ALA A 454 16.58 4.70 46.99
N ILE A 455 15.26 4.51 46.89
CA ILE A 455 14.46 4.85 45.70
C ILE A 455 14.41 6.38 45.44
N GLY A 456 14.62 7.21 46.47
CA GLY A 456 14.53 8.68 46.35
C GLY A 456 15.80 9.41 45.95
N LYS A 457 16.90 8.71 45.62
CA LYS A 457 18.23 9.32 45.36
C LYS A 457 18.73 9.24 43.91
N GLU A 458 17.94 8.72 42.97
CA GLU A 458 18.30 8.57 41.54
C GLU A 458 17.60 9.53 40.58
#